data_AF-A0A6P6VES5-F1
#
_entry.id   AF-A0A6P6VES5-F1
#
_cell.length_a   1.000
_cell.length_b   1.000
_cell.length_c   1.000
_cell.angle_alpha   90.00
_cell.angle_beta   90.00
_cell.angle_gamma   90.00
#
_symmetry.space_group_name_H-M   'P 1'
#
loop_
_entity.id
_entity.type
_entity.pdbx_description
1 polymer ?
#
loop_
_entity_poly.entity_id
_entity_poly.type
_entity_poly.pdbx_seq_one_letter_code
_entity_poly.pdbx_strand_id
1 'polypeptide(L)'
;MTAVKKATLERREFQEEAQELEGGTVVQQKTYRAGWGMIARDCEGNILRAWAVPNTSCSNAKQEEALALIAAMLMAKHQDWRRVVLESDCKQLTDKINGGEGDSAIATVLSDIVSLKSNFYECCFSFTSRINNSVSHCLTKLALNLKGTAEWKTDFPALAA
;
A
#
# COMPACT_ATOMS: atom_id res chain seq x y z
N MET A 1 -22.91 -0.34 -2.66
CA MET A 1 -21.91 -0.27 -1.59
C MET A 1 -20.56 -0.35 -2.28
N THR A 2 -19.73 0.68 -2.30
CA THR A 2 -18.51 0.66 -3.13
C THR A 2 -17.39 -0.05 -2.39
N ALA A 3 -16.88 -1.13 -2.99
CA ALA A 3 -16.05 -2.11 -2.32
C ALA A 3 -14.62 -1.64 -2.04
N VAL A 4 -14.08 -2.28 -1.01
CA VAL A 4 -12.73 -2.84 -0.89
C VAL A 4 -11.64 -2.21 -1.79
N LYS A 5 -10.76 -1.45 -1.14
CA LYS A 5 -9.41 -1.18 -1.62
C LYS A 5 -8.45 -2.19 -1.02
N LYS A 6 -7.88 -2.98 -1.91
CA LYS A 6 -6.76 -3.90 -1.74
C LYS A 6 -5.46 -3.10 -1.64
N ALA A 7 -4.69 -3.29 -0.58
CA ALA A 7 -3.27 -2.97 -0.52
C ALA A 7 -2.55 -4.27 -0.14
N THR A 8 -1.51 -4.64 -0.88
CA THR A 8 -0.69 -5.82 -0.59
C THR A 8 0.75 -5.44 -0.72
N LEU A 9 1.48 -5.52 0.38
CA LEU A 9 2.91 -5.37 0.37
C LEU A 9 3.56 -6.72 0.14
N GLU A 10 4.43 -6.83 -0.85
CA GLU A 10 5.49 -7.82 -0.80
C GLU A 10 6.82 -7.08 -0.79
N ARG A 11 7.55 -7.26 0.31
CA ARG A 11 8.98 -6.96 0.36
C ARG A 11 9.67 -7.87 -0.67
N ARG A 12 10.37 -7.29 -1.64
CA ARG A 12 11.40 -8.03 -2.38
C ARG A 12 12.73 -7.31 -2.28
N GLU A 13 13.73 -8.13 -2.01
CA GLU A 13 15.07 -7.76 -1.59
C GLU A 13 16.00 -7.45 -2.78
N PHE A 14 16.88 -6.47 -2.55
CA PHE A 14 18.16 -6.10 -3.20
C PHE A 14 18.22 -5.93 -4.73
N GLN A 15 18.40 -4.69 -5.17
CA GLN A 15 19.24 -4.38 -6.33
C GLN A 15 20.37 -3.44 -5.88
N GLU A 16 21.61 -3.88 -6.06
CA GLU A 16 22.80 -3.06 -5.91
C GLU A 16 22.97 -2.25 -7.20
N GLU A 17 22.83 -0.93 -7.13
CA GLU A 17 23.20 -0.04 -8.23
C GLU A 17 24.44 0.74 -7.82
N ALA A 18 25.50 0.63 -8.61
CA ALA A 18 26.69 1.46 -8.46
C ALA A 18 26.44 2.80 -9.17
N GLN A 19 26.55 3.91 -8.45
CA GLN A 19 26.51 5.23 -9.05
C GLN A 19 27.94 5.77 -9.17
N GLU A 20 28.37 6.05 -10.40
CA GLU A 20 29.66 6.68 -10.68
C GLU A 20 29.48 8.19 -10.58
N LEU A 21 30.16 8.83 -9.63
CA LEU A 21 30.16 10.29 -9.52
C LEU A 21 31.12 10.86 -10.58
N GLU A 22 30.81 12.05 -11.14
CA GLU A 22 31.70 12.79 -12.05
C GLU A 22 33.01 13.13 -11.32
N GLY A 23 33.96 12.19 -11.36
CA GLY A 23 35.14 12.19 -10.51
C GLY A 23 35.60 10.78 -10.12
N GLY A 24 35.50 9.78 -11.01
CA GLY A 24 36.19 8.49 -10.95
C GLY A 24 36.00 7.64 -9.68
N THR A 25 35.07 8.01 -8.80
CA THR A 25 34.85 7.35 -7.52
C THR A 25 33.52 6.61 -7.59
N VAL A 26 33.60 5.28 -7.59
CA VAL A 26 32.42 4.42 -7.49
C VAL A 26 32.05 4.29 -6.02
N VAL A 27 30.99 4.97 -5.61
CA VAL A 27 30.41 4.78 -4.27
C VAL A 27 29.33 3.69 -4.38
N GLN A 28 29.56 2.54 -3.75
CA GLN A 28 28.51 1.54 -3.55
C GLN A 28 27.51 2.06 -2.49
N GLN A 29 26.55 2.87 -2.91
CA GLN A 29 25.40 3.22 -2.07
C GLN A 29 24.39 2.08 -2.12
N LYS A 30 24.17 1.41 -0.98
CA LYS A 30 23.06 0.45 -0.83
C LYS A 30 21.74 1.22 -0.80
N THR A 31 21.08 1.36 -1.94
CA THR A 31 19.72 1.92 -1.99
C THR A 31 18.71 0.81 -1.72
N TYR A 32 17.97 0.91 -0.61
CA TYR A 32 16.81 0.04 -0.36
C TYR A 32 15.59 0.59 -1.10
N ARG A 33 14.97 -0.26 -1.92
CA ARG A 33 13.70 0.06 -2.59
C ARG A 33 12.59 -0.80 -2.00
N ALA A 34 11.52 -0.14 -1.59
CA ALA A 34 10.25 -0.73 -1.22
C ALA A 34 9.17 -0.23 -2.19
N GLY A 35 8.01 -0.85 -2.17
CA GLY A 35 6.91 -0.42 -3.04
C GLY A 35 5.59 -0.99 -2.55
N TRP A 36 4.52 -0.24 -2.78
CA TRP A 36 3.16 -0.61 -2.41
C TRP A 36 2.33 -0.79 -3.68
N GLY A 37 1.74 -1.97 -3.83
CA GLY A 37 0.71 -2.25 -4.80
C GLY A 37 -0.65 -2.06 -4.17
N MET A 38 -1.58 -1.47 -4.92
CA MET A 38 -2.93 -1.22 -4.43
C MET A 38 -3.96 -1.29 -5.55
N ILE A 39 -5.14 -1.83 -5.26
CA ILE A 39 -6.25 -1.97 -6.20
C ILE A 39 -7.54 -1.56 -5.52
N ALA A 40 -8.41 -0.87 -6.23
CA ALA A 40 -9.76 -0.61 -5.80
C ALA A 40 -10.75 -1.37 -6.67
N ARG A 41 -11.80 -1.91 -6.04
CA ARG A 41 -12.88 -2.60 -6.74
C ARG A 41 -14.24 -2.04 -6.38
N ASP A 42 -15.24 -2.24 -7.22
CA ASP A 42 -16.64 -2.00 -6.86
C ASP A 42 -17.27 -3.25 -6.20
N CYS A 43 -18.55 -3.16 -5.82
CA CYS A 43 -19.29 -4.29 -5.22
C CYS A 43 -19.44 -5.50 -6.14
N GLU A 44 -19.28 -5.33 -7.44
CA GLU A 44 -19.37 -6.40 -8.43
C GLU A 44 -18.00 -7.06 -8.65
N GLY A 45 -16.95 -6.53 -8.01
CA GLY A 45 -15.58 -7.03 -8.12
C GLY A 45 -14.81 -6.43 -9.29
N ASN A 46 -15.39 -5.50 -10.05
CA ASN A 46 -14.70 -4.85 -11.16
C ASN A 46 -13.62 -3.93 -10.62
N ILE A 47 -12.46 -3.92 -11.29
CA ILE A 47 -11.36 -3.04 -10.92
C ILE A 47 -11.72 -1.61 -11.34
N LEU A 48 -11.79 -0.71 -10.37
CA LEU A 48 -12.00 0.71 -10.60
C LEU A 48 -10.68 1.42 -10.87
N ARG A 49 -9.66 1.10 -10.06
CA ARG A 49 -8.35 1.75 -10.07
C ARG A 49 -7.26 0.82 -9.58
N ALA A 50 -6.04 1.07 -10.01
CA ALA A 50 -4.84 0.43 -9.49
C ALA A 50 -3.74 1.48 -9.27
N TRP A 51 -2.87 1.23 -8.30
CA TRP A 51 -1.71 2.05 -7.99
C TRP A 51 -0.47 1.20 -7.74
N ALA A 52 0.67 1.75 -8.13
CA ALA A 52 1.99 1.26 -7.80
C ALA A 52 2.77 2.45 -7.23
N VAL A 53 3.07 2.40 -5.94
CA VAL A 53 3.67 3.50 -5.18
C VAL A 53 5.09 3.10 -4.77
N PRO A 54 6.16 3.66 -5.38
CA PRO A 54 7.51 3.41 -4.91
C PRO A 54 7.69 4.03 -3.52
N ASN A 55 8.41 3.34 -2.63
CA ASN A 55 8.78 3.83 -1.31
C ASN A 55 10.27 3.59 -1.07
N THR A 56 10.96 4.55 -0.48
CA THR A 56 12.39 4.44 -0.11
C THR A 56 12.59 4.22 1.40
N SER A 57 11.49 4.10 2.16
CA SER A 57 11.55 3.98 3.61
C SER A 57 12.04 2.60 4.06
N CYS A 58 12.93 2.58 5.05
CA CYS A 58 13.38 1.37 5.75
C CYS A 58 12.68 1.22 7.11
N SER A 59 11.35 1.05 7.10
CA SER A 59 10.59 0.75 8.32
C SER A 59 10.42 -0.76 8.51
N ASN A 60 9.96 -1.19 9.69
CA ASN A 60 9.57 -2.58 9.89
C ASN A 60 8.28 -2.91 9.11
N ALA A 61 8.04 -4.19 8.83
CA ALA A 61 6.92 -4.64 7.99
C ALA A 61 5.55 -4.18 8.50
N LYS A 62 5.34 -4.16 9.83
CA LYS A 62 4.07 -3.73 10.43
C LYS A 62 3.81 -2.24 10.21
N GLN A 63 4.86 -1.42 10.32
CA GLN A 63 4.78 0.01 10.08
C GLN A 63 4.54 0.32 8.59
N GLU A 64 5.19 -0.40 7.67
CA GLU A 64 4.96 -0.25 6.23
C GLU A 64 3.52 -0.62 5.83
N GLU A 65 2.98 -1.71 6.36
CA GLU A 65 1.56 -2.08 6.18
C GLU A 65 0.61 -0.98 6.66
N ALA A 66 0.91 -0.39 7.81
CA ALA A 66 0.09 0.65 8.40
C ALA A 66 0.19 1.98 7.60
N LEU A 67 1.36 2.31 7.06
CA LEU A 67 1.55 3.45 6.15
C LEU A 67 0.85 3.23 4.80
N ALA A 68 0.92 2.02 4.24
CA ALA A 68 0.20 1.66 3.02
C ALA A 68 -1.32 1.80 3.21
N LEU A 69 -1.83 1.46 4.39
CA LEU A 69 -3.24 1.65 4.75
C LEU A 69 -3.64 3.12 4.80
N ILE A 70 -2.81 3.98 5.41
CA ILE A 70 -3.00 5.44 5.37
C ILE A 70 -3.01 5.94 3.93
N ALA A 71 -2.06 5.51 3.11
CA ALA A 71 -2.02 5.87 1.69
C ALA A 71 -3.32 5.46 0.99
N ALA A 72 -3.89 4.29 1.31
CA ALA A 72 -5.15 3.82 0.74
C ALA A 72 -6.32 4.74 1.10
N MET A 73 -6.38 5.17 2.35
CA MET A 73 -7.38 6.11 2.84
C MET A 73 -7.22 7.47 2.17
N LEU A 74 -6.01 7.99 2.03
CA LEU A 74 -5.77 9.27 1.34
C LEU A 74 -6.17 9.20 -0.14
N MET A 75 -5.82 8.12 -0.83
CA MET A 75 -6.25 7.89 -2.22
C MET A 75 -7.78 7.75 -2.29
N ALA A 76 -8.42 7.12 -1.31
CA ALA A 76 -9.88 7.06 -1.23
C ALA A 76 -10.53 8.43 -1.11
N LYS A 77 -10.01 9.24 -0.19
CA LYS A 77 -10.46 10.61 0.02
C LYS A 77 -10.29 11.44 -1.25
N HIS A 78 -9.16 11.34 -1.93
CA HIS A 78 -8.89 12.06 -3.18
C HIS A 78 -9.85 11.67 -4.31
N GLN A 79 -10.41 10.46 -4.29
CA GLN A 79 -11.41 10.01 -5.26
C GLN A 79 -12.85 10.32 -4.81
N ASP A 80 -13.04 11.07 -3.73
CA ASP A 80 -14.33 11.38 -3.11
C ASP A 80 -15.14 10.15 -2.69
N TRP A 81 -14.48 9.03 -2.40
CA TRP A 81 -15.17 7.82 -1.94
C TRP A 81 -15.57 7.98 -0.48
N ARG A 82 -16.87 7.95 -0.22
CA ARG A 82 -17.43 8.16 1.12
C ARG A 82 -17.69 6.87 1.91
N ARG A 83 -17.77 5.73 1.23
CA ARG A 83 -17.94 4.41 1.85
C ARG A 83 -16.84 3.50 1.35
N VAL A 84 -16.01 3.00 2.27
CA VAL A 84 -14.81 2.25 1.95
C VAL A 84 -14.62 1.07 2.90
N VAL A 85 -14.14 -0.03 2.34
CA VAL A 85 -13.56 -1.14 3.09
C VAL A 85 -12.08 -1.19 2.73
N LEU A 86 -11.21 -1.23 3.72
CA LEU A 86 -9.77 -1.35 3.52
C LEU A 86 -9.35 -2.74 3.96
N GLU A 87 -8.69 -3.47 3.05
CA GLU A 87 -8.20 -4.81 3.32
C GLU A 87 -6.68 -4.81 3.49
N SER A 88 -6.21 -5.47 4.56
CA SER A 88 -4.79 -5.75 4.80
C SER A 88 -4.58 -7.25 4.99
N ASP A 89 -3.43 -7.75 4.58
CA ASP A 89 -2.99 -9.12 4.86
C ASP A 89 -2.31 -9.25 6.23
N CYS A 90 -2.22 -8.16 6.99
CA CYS A 90 -1.70 -8.14 8.34
C CYS A 90 -2.84 -8.24 9.35
N LYS A 91 -3.20 -9.48 9.73
CA LYS A 91 -4.26 -9.72 10.73
C LYS A 91 -4.04 -8.94 12.04
N GLN A 92 -2.79 -8.88 12.52
CA GLN A 92 -2.45 -8.13 13.73
C GLN A 92 -2.76 -6.64 13.62
N LEU A 93 -2.59 -6.04 12.45
CA LEU A 93 -2.90 -4.62 12.21
C LEU A 93 -4.42 -4.41 12.19
N THR A 94 -5.15 -5.25 11.45
CA THR A 94 -6.62 -5.19 11.40
C THR A 94 -7.25 -5.41 12.77
N ASP A 95 -6.79 -6.41 13.52
CA ASP A 95 -7.27 -6.70 14.87
C ASP A 95 -7.02 -5.52 15.82
N LYS A 96 -5.87 -4.84 15.72
CA LYS A 96 -5.58 -3.64 16.51
C LYS A 96 -6.44 -2.44 16.16
N ILE A 97 -6.66 -2.19 14.88
CA ILE A 97 -7.53 -1.10 14.42
C ILE A 97 -8.97 -1.32 14.88
N ASN A 98 -9.43 -2.58 14.88
CA ASN A 98 -10.78 -2.94 15.28
C ASN A 98 -10.95 -3.08 16.80
N GLY A 99 -9.93 -3.52 17.52
CA GLY A 99 -9.95 -3.75 18.97
C GLY A 99 -9.57 -2.52 19.81
N GLY A 100 -8.92 -1.51 19.22
CA GLY A 100 -8.52 -0.29 19.94
C GLY A 100 -7.37 -0.50 20.93
N GLU A 101 -6.67 -1.63 20.86
CA GLU A 101 -5.55 -1.93 21.77
C GLU A 101 -4.28 -1.18 21.35
N GLY A 102 -3.70 -0.44 22.31
CA GLY A 102 -2.51 0.38 22.10
C GLY A 102 -1.25 -0.46 21.88
N ASP A 103 -0.66 -0.34 20.69
CA ASP A 103 0.71 -0.74 20.40
C ASP A 103 1.53 0.53 20.16
N SER A 104 2.49 0.83 21.05
CA SER A 104 3.25 2.08 20.98
C SER A 104 4.03 2.21 19.67
N ALA A 105 4.40 1.09 19.03
CA ALA A 105 5.15 1.10 17.78
C ALA A 105 4.31 1.59 16.58
N ILE A 106 2.98 1.54 16.67
CA ILE A 106 2.06 2.01 15.62
C ILE A 106 1.07 3.05 16.13
N ALA A 107 1.21 3.56 17.36
CA ALA A 107 0.26 4.47 17.98
C ALA A 107 0.03 5.75 17.15
N THR A 108 1.09 6.33 16.60
CA THR A 108 1.00 7.50 15.70
C THR A 108 0.19 7.16 14.45
N VAL A 109 0.48 6.03 13.83
CA VAL A 109 -0.21 5.58 12.61
C VAL A 109 -1.68 5.24 12.90
N LEU A 110 -1.98 4.65 14.05
CA LEU A 110 -3.35 4.40 14.49
C LEU A 110 -4.11 5.70 14.72
N SER A 111 -3.47 6.71 15.32
CA SER A 111 -4.06 8.05 15.48
C SER A 111 -4.41 8.66 14.13
N ASP A 112 -3.50 8.60 13.16
CA ASP A 112 -3.74 9.08 11.80
C ASP A 112 -4.90 8.34 11.12
N ILE A 113 -4.97 7.01 11.27
CA ILE A 113 -6.09 6.20 10.76
C ILE A 113 -7.42 6.66 11.39
N VAL A 114 -7.45 6.86 12.70
CA VAL A 114 -8.66 7.33 13.41
C VAL A 114 -9.07 8.72 12.91
N SER A 115 -8.13 9.65 12.76
CA SER A 115 -8.40 10.97 12.19
C SER A 115 -8.90 10.87 10.75
N LEU A 116 -8.32 10.00 9.93
CA LEU A 116 -8.73 9.81 8.53
C LEU A 116 -10.13 9.18 8.42
N LYS A 117 -10.52 8.26 9.32
CA LYS A 117 -11.87 7.65 9.34
C LYS A 117 -12.98 8.70 9.33
N SER A 118 -12.78 9.85 9.98
CA SER A 118 -13.76 10.95 10.02
C SER A 118 -14.08 11.58 8.66
N ASN A 119 -13.26 11.33 7.62
CA ASN A 119 -13.51 11.83 6.26
C ASN A 119 -14.50 10.95 5.47
N PHE A 120 -14.84 9.77 6.01
CA PHE A 120 -15.71 8.79 5.37
C PHE A 120 -17.04 8.70 6.13
N TYR A 121 -18.13 8.45 5.41
CA TYR A 121 -19.40 8.07 6.02
C TYR A 121 -19.35 6.66 6.59
N GLU A 122 -18.62 5.77 5.92
CA GLU A 122 -18.41 4.40 6.35
C GLU A 122 -16.98 3.98 6.01
N CYS A 123 -16.24 3.50 7.02
CA CYS A 123 -14.86 3.05 6.86
C CYS A 123 -14.63 1.79 7.71
N CYS A 124 -14.54 0.65 7.04
CA CYS A 124 -14.32 -0.64 7.66
C CYS A 124 -12.92 -1.18 7.35
N PHE A 125 -12.38 -1.99 8.26
CA PHE A 125 -11.09 -2.66 8.07
C PHE A 125 -11.30 -4.17 8.15
N SER A 126 -10.77 -4.89 7.16
CA SER A 126 -10.90 -6.34 7.06
C SER A 126 -9.55 -7.00 6.80
N PHE A 127 -9.42 -8.25 7.24
CA PHE A 127 -8.26 -9.09 6.96
C PHE A 127 -8.52 -9.89 5.68
N THR A 128 -7.52 -9.96 4.80
CA THR A 128 -7.57 -10.78 3.58
C THR A 128 -6.33 -11.66 3.45
N SER A 129 -6.48 -12.88 2.91
CA SER A 129 -5.34 -13.77 2.68
C SER A 129 -4.46 -13.27 1.53
N ARG A 130 -3.14 -13.50 1.61
CA ARG A 130 -2.17 -13.17 0.54
C ARG A 130 -2.53 -13.80 -0.80
N ILE A 131 -3.11 -14.99 -0.80
CA ILE A 131 -3.48 -15.72 -2.02
C ILE A 131 -4.52 -14.93 -2.84
N ASN A 132 -5.45 -14.28 -2.16
CA ASN A 132 -6.48 -13.41 -2.76
C ASN A 132 -5.87 -12.08 -3.27
N ASN A 133 -4.58 -11.88 -3.02
CA ASN A 133 -3.87 -10.63 -3.15
C ASN A 133 -2.84 -10.57 -4.30
N SER A 134 -2.77 -11.61 -5.14
CA SER A 134 -1.85 -11.74 -6.30
C SER A 134 -1.70 -10.47 -7.17
N VAL A 135 -2.83 -9.87 -7.55
CA VAL A 135 -2.87 -8.68 -8.41
C VAL A 135 -2.07 -7.49 -7.84
N SER A 136 -2.14 -7.29 -6.52
CA SER A 136 -1.43 -6.19 -5.87
C SER A 136 0.01 -6.54 -5.63
N HIS A 137 0.33 -7.82 -5.45
CA HIS A 137 1.71 -8.26 -5.47
C HIS A 137 2.40 -7.92 -6.81
N CYS A 138 1.72 -8.12 -7.95
CA CYS A 138 2.24 -7.71 -9.26
C CYS A 138 2.49 -6.19 -9.33
N LEU A 139 1.57 -5.38 -8.80
CA LEU A 139 1.74 -3.93 -8.73
C LEU A 139 2.88 -3.51 -7.79
N THR A 140 3.10 -4.23 -6.68
CA THR A 140 4.23 -4.01 -5.80
C THR A 140 5.55 -4.26 -6.52
N LYS A 141 5.66 -5.36 -7.28
CA LYS A 141 6.82 -5.64 -8.13
C LYS A 141 7.05 -4.52 -9.16
N LEU A 142 5.98 -4.00 -9.74
CA LEU A 142 6.06 -2.87 -10.66
C LEU A 142 6.58 -1.61 -9.94
N ALA A 143 6.07 -1.31 -8.74
CA ALA A 143 6.45 -0.14 -7.96
C ALA A 143 7.96 -0.05 -7.68
N LEU A 144 8.64 -1.18 -7.48
CA LEU A 144 10.09 -1.22 -7.25
C LEU A 144 10.94 -0.63 -8.41
N ASN A 145 10.37 -0.61 -9.61
CA ASN A 145 11.03 -0.12 -10.82
C ASN A 145 10.58 1.30 -11.20
N LEU A 146 9.65 1.90 -10.45
CA LEU A 146 9.13 3.22 -10.75
C LEU A 146 9.90 4.32 -10.02
N LYS A 147 10.04 5.48 -10.67
CA LYS A 147 10.57 6.70 -10.05
C LYS A 147 9.51 7.53 -9.33
N GLY A 148 8.22 7.21 -9.53
CA GLY A 148 7.09 7.90 -8.92
C GLY A 148 5.83 7.04 -8.95
N THR A 149 4.78 7.50 -8.26
CA THR A 149 3.50 6.79 -8.20
C THR A 149 2.86 6.68 -9.58
N ALA A 150 2.49 5.47 -9.97
CA ALA A 150 1.68 5.21 -11.15
C ALA A 150 0.24 4.85 -10.76
N GLU A 151 -0.72 5.31 -11.58
CA GLU A 151 -2.16 5.09 -11.40
C GLU A 151 -2.79 4.62 -12.71
N TRP A 152 -3.69 3.64 -12.63
CA TRP A 152 -4.47 3.14 -13.78
C TRP A 152 -5.97 3.23 -13.50
N LYS A 153 -6.75 3.53 -14.55
CA LYS A 153 -8.23 3.65 -14.50
C LYS A 153 -8.97 2.70 -15.43
N THR A 154 -8.37 2.34 -16.57
CA THR A 154 -9.03 1.57 -17.64
C THR A 154 -8.13 0.45 -18.17
N ASP A 155 -6.81 0.65 -18.17
CA ASP A 155 -5.84 -0.27 -18.76
C ASP A 155 -4.90 -0.83 -17.68
N PHE A 156 -5.44 -1.70 -16.83
CA PHE A 156 -4.69 -2.27 -15.71
C PHE A 156 -3.52 -3.12 -16.25
N PRO A 157 -2.30 -2.92 -15.72
CA PRO A 157 -1.12 -3.65 -16.20
C PRO A 157 -1.40 -5.15 -16.13
N ALA A 158 -1.14 -5.89 -17.21
CA ALA A 158 -1.58 -7.28 -17.38
C ALA A 158 -1.39 -8.08 -16.09
N LEU A 159 -2.51 -8.31 -15.42
CA LEU A 159 -2.60 -9.02 -14.16
C LEU A 159 -2.53 -10.50 -14.52
N ALA A 160 -1.34 -10.95 -14.92
CA ALA A 160 -1.11 -12.31 -15.35
C ALA A 160 -1.63 -13.25 -14.26
N ALA A 161 -2.66 -14.00 -14.64
CA ALA A 161 -3.24 -15.09 -13.86
C ALA A 161 -2.23 -16.21 -13.68
#